data_AF-A0A818VNZ1-F1
#
_entry.id   AF-A0A818VNZ1-F1
#
_cell.length_a   1.000
_cell.length_b   1.000
_cell.length_c   1.000
_cell.angle_alpha   90.00
_cell.angle_beta   90.00
_cell.angle_gamma   90.00
#
_symmetry.space_group_name_H-M   'P 1'
#
loop_
_entity.id
_entity.type
_entity.pdbx_description
1 polymer ?
#
loop_
_entity_poly.entity_id
_entity_poly.type
_entity_poly.pdbx_seq_one_letter_code
_entity_poly.pdbx_strand_id
1 'polypeptide(L)'
;MRDCNESHTVDSNVTRTETVPLKKIKKKFVWIILFNLIAAAIIVGIMVPTLFITNISTPTSTTTSTTTSITTTTVTGPISLISADGTVYGVRDTYAGSDSLSTDGIWLGQFYPVGQSPDMACDDNTSTKYLNFGDCGPYGDSSYTCGLSTGFYLELQRGASTITGFQVCTGGDSPERDPTSMTIEGSDESGSALTLGSIWTLIYSGITGLAIDPGRYTCAMVQLIDNPIQYKSYRFLITGKRSSSNSVQYSEVHLFGY
;
A
#
# COMPACT_ATOMS: atom_id res chain seq x y z
N MET A 1 13.95 58.03 47.64
CA MET A 1 14.05 56.66 47.06
C MET A 1 13.05 55.81 47.81
N ARG A 2 12.10 55.22 47.09
CA ARG A 2 11.06 54.36 47.65
C ARG A 2 11.69 53.03 48.04
N ASP A 3 11.35 52.50 49.21
CA ASP A 3 10.81 51.15 49.33
C ASP A 3 10.17 50.97 50.71
N CYS A 4 8.89 50.58 50.66
CA CYS A 4 8.07 50.26 51.81
C CYS A 4 8.11 48.75 52.05
N ASN A 5 8.35 48.41 53.31
CA ASN A 5 8.09 47.15 53.95
C ASN A 5 6.61 46.76 53.81
N GLU A 6 6.30 45.49 53.53
CA GLU A 6 5.53 44.63 54.47
C GLU A 6 5.16 43.26 53.88
N SER A 7 5.25 42.29 54.79
CA SER A 7 4.93 40.87 54.69
C SER A 7 3.46 40.59 54.42
N HIS A 8 3.17 39.63 53.55
CA HIS A 8 1.87 38.93 53.54
C HIS A 8 2.04 37.42 53.41
N THR A 9 1.33 36.74 54.30
CA THR A 9 1.13 35.30 54.49
C THR A 9 0.65 34.58 53.23
N VAL A 10 1.24 33.42 52.96
CA VAL A 10 0.80 32.49 51.91
C VAL A 10 -0.34 31.64 52.46
N ASP A 11 -1.57 31.93 52.05
CA ASP A 11 -2.72 31.04 52.26
C ASP A 11 -2.73 29.94 51.19
N SER A 12 -2.62 28.70 51.65
CA SER A 12 -2.82 27.48 50.87
C SER A 12 -4.31 27.28 50.58
N ASN A 13 -4.78 27.68 49.39
CA ASN A 13 -6.11 27.29 48.92
C ASN A 13 -6.03 26.19 47.86
N VAL A 14 -6.41 25.01 48.33
CA VAL A 14 -6.72 23.78 47.61
C VAL A 14 -7.69 24.06 46.45
N THR A 15 -7.25 23.83 45.22
CA THR A 15 -8.15 23.76 44.05
C THR A 15 -8.94 22.46 44.11
N ARG A 16 -10.18 22.57 44.60
CA ARG A 16 -11.19 21.52 44.58
C ARG A 16 -11.61 21.26 43.12
N THR A 17 -11.36 20.05 42.64
CA THR A 17 -11.88 19.50 41.38
C THR A 17 -13.39 19.37 41.49
N GLU A 18 -14.14 20.24 40.80
CA GLU A 18 -15.57 20.06 40.61
C GLU A 18 -15.81 19.01 39.52
N THR A 19 -16.28 17.83 39.93
CA THR A 19 -16.79 16.80 39.02
C THR A 19 -18.17 17.19 38.52
N VAL A 20 -18.28 17.53 37.24
CA VAL A 20 -19.58 17.69 36.55
C VAL A 20 -20.22 16.31 36.38
N PRO A 21 -21.47 16.07 36.84
CA PRO A 21 -22.10 14.76 36.68
C PRO A 21 -22.56 14.54 35.23
N LEU A 22 -22.03 13.51 34.59
CA LEU A 22 -22.44 12.99 33.28
C LEU A 22 -23.92 12.57 33.31
N LYS A 23 -24.78 13.38 32.70
CA LYS A 23 -26.20 13.08 32.48
C LYS A 23 -26.29 11.90 31.49
N LYS A 24 -26.65 10.70 31.99
CA LYS A 24 -26.87 9.48 31.18
C LYS A 24 -27.92 9.71 30.09
N ILE A 25 -27.47 9.92 28.86
CA ILE A 25 -28.32 9.87 27.66
C ILE A 25 -28.52 8.40 27.30
N LYS A 26 -29.67 7.84 27.66
CA LYS A 26 -30.10 6.50 27.20
C LYS A 26 -30.44 6.59 25.71
N LYS A 27 -29.48 6.31 24.82
CA LYS A 27 -29.74 6.06 23.39
C LYS A 27 -30.51 4.74 23.26
N LYS A 28 -31.76 4.80 22.82
CA LYS A 28 -32.55 3.64 22.41
C LYS A 28 -31.91 3.06 21.14
N PHE A 29 -31.18 1.96 21.27
CA PHE A 29 -30.76 1.14 20.14
C PHE A 29 -31.97 0.30 19.69
N VAL A 30 -32.55 0.67 18.56
CA VAL A 30 -33.53 -0.16 17.85
C VAL A 30 -32.75 -1.13 16.97
N TRP A 31 -32.87 -2.42 17.25
CA TRP A 31 -32.22 -3.50 16.50
C TRP A 31 -33.18 -3.98 15.41
N ILE A 32 -32.94 -3.56 14.16
CA ILE A 32 -33.59 -4.16 12.99
C ILE A 32 -32.55 -5.05 12.34
N ILE A 33 -32.62 -6.35 12.62
CA ILE A 33 -32.01 -7.37 11.77
C ILE A 33 -32.96 -7.62 10.61
N LEU A 34 -32.57 -7.22 9.40
CA LEU A 34 -33.11 -7.80 8.16
C LEU A 34 -32.16 -8.91 7.71
N PHE A 35 -32.60 -10.15 7.83
CA PHE A 35 -32.01 -11.29 7.13
C PHE A 35 -32.49 -11.26 5.68
N ASN A 36 -31.60 -11.02 4.72
CA ASN A 36 -31.85 -11.32 3.31
C ASN A 36 -31.55 -12.81 3.08
N LEU A 37 -32.60 -13.59 2.82
CA LEU A 37 -32.48 -14.98 2.37
C LEU A 37 -32.45 -14.97 0.83
N ILE A 38 -31.29 -15.21 0.22
CA ILE A 38 -31.20 -15.47 -1.22
C ILE A 38 -31.41 -16.96 -1.44
N ALA A 39 -32.47 -17.30 -2.18
CA ALA A 39 -32.76 -18.66 -2.60
C ALA A 39 -31.73 -19.11 -3.66
N ALA A 40 -30.98 -20.17 -3.37
CA ALA A 40 -30.15 -20.87 -4.35
C ALA A 40 -31.02 -21.88 -5.13
N ALA A 41 -31.22 -21.64 -6.43
CA ALA A 41 -31.84 -22.61 -7.31
C ALA A 41 -30.79 -23.63 -7.77
N ILE A 42 -30.96 -24.89 -7.36
CA ILE A 42 -30.16 -26.04 -7.81
C ILE A 42 -30.76 -26.53 -9.13
N ILE A 43 -30.06 -26.32 -10.24
CA ILE A 43 -30.37 -26.96 -11.53
C ILE A 43 -29.51 -28.22 -11.63
N VAL A 44 -30.13 -29.38 -11.42
CA VAL A 44 -29.50 -30.68 -11.72
C VAL A 44 -29.58 -30.90 -13.22
N GLY A 45 -28.49 -30.61 -13.93
CA GLY A 45 -28.33 -30.95 -15.33
C GLY A 45 -28.19 -32.46 -15.51
N ILE A 46 -29.18 -33.06 -16.16
CA ILE A 46 -29.15 -34.46 -16.60
C ILE A 46 -28.13 -34.56 -17.74
N MET A 47 -26.99 -35.19 -17.49
CA MET A 47 -26.01 -35.55 -18.52
C MET A 47 -26.50 -36.81 -19.26
N VAL A 48 -26.95 -36.67 -20.50
CA VAL A 48 -27.16 -37.80 -21.41
C VAL A 48 -25.84 -38.05 -22.14
N PRO A 49 -25.26 -39.26 -22.11
CA PRO A 49 -24.02 -39.53 -22.84
C PRO A 49 -24.35 -39.74 -24.32
N THR A 50 -24.06 -38.74 -25.15
CA THR A 50 -24.16 -38.88 -26.60
C THR A 50 -22.91 -39.58 -27.14
N LEU A 51 -23.12 -40.72 -27.79
CA LEU A 51 -22.10 -41.55 -28.42
C LEU A 51 -21.41 -40.78 -29.57
N PHE A 52 -20.09 -40.60 -29.52
CA PHE A 52 -19.34 -40.05 -30.64
C PHE A 52 -19.14 -41.14 -31.71
N ILE A 53 -19.88 -41.03 -32.82
CA ILE A 53 -19.57 -41.73 -34.07
C ILE A 53 -18.80 -40.73 -34.94
N THR A 54 -17.56 -41.05 -35.31
CA THR A 54 -16.73 -40.25 -36.20
C THR A 54 -17.25 -40.37 -37.64
N ASN A 55 -17.99 -39.37 -38.09
CA ASN A 55 -18.24 -39.13 -39.51
C ASN A 55 -17.34 -37.99 -40.00
N ILE A 56 -16.37 -38.34 -40.84
CA ILE A 56 -15.61 -37.38 -41.64
C ILE A 56 -16.55 -36.86 -42.72
N SER A 57 -17.00 -35.64 -42.57
CA SER A 57 -17.62 -34.88 -43.65
C SER A 57 -17.22 -33.42 -43.48
N THR A 58 -16.43 -32.92 -44.43
CA THR A 58 -16.08 -31.52 -44.61
C THR A 58 -17.32 -30.67 -44.89
N PRO A 59 -17.54 -29.57 -44.14
CA PRO A 59 -18.36 -28.48 -44.62
C PRO A 59 -17.54 -27.18 -44.68
N THR A 60 -17.46 -26.62 -45.88
CA THR A 60 -17.10 -25.23 -46.12
C THR A 60 -18.20 -24.35 -45.51
N SER A 61 -17.88 -23.48 -44.55
CA SER A 61 -18.79 -22.43 -44.09
C SER A 61 -18.01 -21.23 -43.57
N THR A 62 -18.35 -20.09 -44.17
CA THR A 62 -17.83 -18.74 -43.97
C THR A 62 -17.89 -18.32 -42.50
N THR A 63 -16.72 -18.19 -41.86
CA THR A 63 -16.60 -17.61 -40.51
C THR A 63 -16.43 -16.10 -40.58
N THR A 64 -17.47 -15.37 -40.19
CA THR A 64 -17.38 -13.99 -39.72
C THR A 64 -16.36 -13.95 -38.57
N SER A 65 -15.24 -13.28 -38.79
CA SER A 65 -14.18 -13.15 -37.80
C SER A 65 -14.57 -12.06 -36.81
N THR A 66 -15.10 -12.45 -35.65
CA THR A 66 -15.15 -11.55 -34.48
C THR A 66 -13.74 -11.44 -33.95
N THR A 67 -13.04 -10.37 -34.31
CA THR A 67 -11.72 -10.06 -33.77
C THR A 67 -11.88 -9.67 -32.30
N THR A 68 -11.75 -10.65 -31.39
CA THR A 68 -11.43 -10.35 -30.00
C THR A 68 -9.99 -9.85 -29.99
N SER A 69 -9.82 -8.53 -29.94
CA SER A 69 -8.53 -7.90 -29.67
C SER A 69 -8.10 -8.28 -28.25
N ILE A 70 -7.41 -9.40 -28.12
CA ILE A 70 -6.66 -9.72 -26.90
C ILE A 70 -5.48 -8.75 -26.91
N THR A 71 -5.62 -7.63 -26.20
CA THR A 71 -4.49 -6.76 -25.88
C THR A 71 -3.55 -7.58 -25.01
N THR A 72 -2.55 -8.18 -25.66
CA THR A 72 -1.50 -8.90 -24.95
C THR A 72 -0.60 -7.80 -24.37
N THR A 73 -0.83 -7.42 -23.12
CA THR A 73 0.12 -6.57 -22.38
C THR A 73 1.40 -7.38 -22.23
N THR A 74 2.32 -7.22 -23.18
CA THR A 74 3.65 -7.81 -23.09
C THR A 74 4.35 -7.12 -21.93
N VAL A 75 4.42 -7.82 -20.80
CA VAL A 75 5.28 -7.45 -19.68
C VAL A 75 6.71 -7.61 -20.18
N THR A 76 7.36 -6.52 -20.56
CA THR A 76 8.81 -6.51 -20.78
C THR A 76 9.50 -6.73 -19.43
N GLY A 77 10.76 -7.17 -19.45
CA GLY A 77 11.53 -7.52 -18.26
C GLY A 77 11.59 -6.40 -17.20
N PRO A 78 12.21 -6.68 -16.04
CA PRO A 78 12.19 -5.75 -14.93
C PRO A 78 12.77 -4.38 -15.33
N ILE A 79 12.03 -3.32 -14.99
CA ILE A 79 12.47 -1.94 -15.06
C ILE A 79 13.32 -1.69 -13.81
N SER A 80 14.58 -1.34 -14.02
CA SER A 80 15.45 -0.87 -12.94
C SER A 80 14.90 0.44 -12.38
N LEU A 81 14.59 0.43 -11.08
CA LEU A 81 14.01 1.55 -10.35
C LEU A 81 15.05 2.58 -9.94
N ILE A 82 16.22 2.11 -9.53
CA ILE A 82 17.36 2.94 -9.12
C ILE A 82 18.58 2.55 -9.95
N SER A 83 19.24 3.55 -10.53
CA SER A 83 20.64 3.43 -10.93
C SER A 83 21.53 3.79 -9.73
N ALA A 84 22.86 3.66 -9.87
CA ALA A 84 23.83 3.97 -8.81
C ALA A 84 23.67 5.37 -8.17
N ASP A 85 22.96 6.31 -8.84
CA ASP A 85 22.77 7.70 -8.41
C ASP A 85 21.29 8.06 -8.13
N GLY A 86 20.35 7.10 -8.20
CA GLY A 86 18.93 7.33 -7.91
C GLY A 86 18.65 7.32 -6.41
N THR A 87 17.77 8.22 -5.95
CA THR A 87 17.34 8.29 -4.53
C THR A 87 15.90 7.82 -4.40
N VAL A 88 15.62 6.98 -3.41
CA VAL A 88 14.26 6.61 -3.01
C VAL A 88 13.88 7.38 -1.75
N TYR A 89 12.72 8.04 -1.77
CA TYR A 89 12.25 8.87 -0.68
C TYR A 89 11.12 8.17 0.09
N GLY A 90 11.29 8.01 1.40
CA GLY A 90 10.27 7.43 2.27
C GLY A 90 9.12 8.41 2.51
N VAL A 91 7.90 7.89 2.59
CA VAL A 91 6.70 8.67 2.92
C VAL A 91 5.89 8.02 4.02
N ARG A 92 5.09 8.83 4.70
CA ARG A 92 4.15 8.40 5.73
C ARG A 92 2.96 9.33 5.81
N ASP A 93 1.95 8.90 6.56
CA ASP A 93 0.72 9.66 6.84
C ASP A 93 0.14 10.28 5.57
N THR A 94 0.17 9.51 4.48
CA THR A 94 -0.26 9.95 3.17
C THR A 94 -1.08 8.87 2.47
N TYR A 95 -1.91 9.33 1.55
CA TYR A 95 -2.86 8.54 0.80
C TYR A 95 -2.80 8.98 -0.66
N ALA A 96 -3.34 8.15 -1.56
CA ALA A 96 -3.40 8.50 -2.97
C ALA A 96 -4.04 9.89 -3.19
N GLY A 97 -3.41 10.71 -4.04
CA GLY A 97 -3.78 12.09 -4.34
C GLY A 97 -3.47 13.12 -3.24
N SER A 98 -2.91 12.72 -2.09
CA SER A 98 -2.57 13.62 -0.98
C SER A 98 -1.08 13.93 -0.93
N ASP A 99 -0.69 14.99 -0.22
CA ASP A 99 0.70 15.41 -0.09
C ASP A 99 1.59 14.30 0.49
N SER A 100 2.78 14.14 -0.05
CA SER A 100 3.80 13.23 0.46
C SER A 100 4.50 13.89 1.65
N LEU A 101 3.93 13.77 2.85
CA LEU A 101 4.58 14.20 4.07
C LEU A 101 5.80 13.30 4.34
N SER A 102 6.98 13.75 3.92
CA SER A 102 8.26 13.08 4.17
C SER A 102 9.08 13.96 5.12
N THR A 103 9.43 13.40 6.29
CA THR A 103 10.54 13.90 7.08
C THR A 103 11.45 12.71 7.40
N ASP A 104 12.73 12.75 7.05
CA ASP A 104 13.71 11.64 7.22
C ASP A 104 14.47 11.68 8.55
N GLY A 105 14.83 10.53 9.16
CA GLY A 105 15.44 10.34 10.51
C GLY A 105 14.78 9.28 11.46
N ILE A 106 15.00 9.38 12.79
CA ILE A 106 14.68 8.32 13.79
C ILE A 106 14.02 8.82 15.10
N TRP A 107 13.48 10.04 15.08
CA TRP A 107 12.62 10.61 16.13
C TRP A 107 11.36 11.20 15.48
N LEU A 108 10.45 11.77 16.29
CA LEU A 108 9.21 12.43 15.83
C LEU A 108 9.42 13.14 14.49
N GLY A 109 8.83 12.55 13.44
CA GLY A 109 8.96 13.00 12.07
C GLY A 109 9.52 11.94 11.13
N GLN A 110 10.12 10.85 11.61
CA GLN A 110 11.05 10.09 10.78
C GLN A 110 11.18 8.57 11.13
N PHE A 111 10.90 7.63 10.21
CA PHE A 111 10.26 6.35 10.58
C PHE A 111 10.85 5.04 10.00
N TYR A 112 12.17 4.93 9.85
CA TYR A 112 12.83 3.65 9.54
C TYR A 112 14.15 3.47 10.32
N PRO A 113 14.53 2.24 10.73
CA PRO A 113 15.76 2.02 11.47
C PRO A 113 16.99 2.09 10.55
N VAL A 114 18.16 2.35 11.15
CA VAL A 114 19.43 2.42 10.40
C VAL A 114 19.66 1.12 9.63
N GLY A 115 20.04 1.25 8.35
CA GLY A 115 20.27 0.12 7.44
C GLY A 115 19.00 -0.50 6.86
N GLN A 116 17.84 0.15 7.02
CA GLN A 116 16.56 -0.27 6.45
C GLN A 116 15.85 0.94 5.81
N SER A 117 16.59 1.73 5.03
CA SER A 117 16.11 2.94 4.35
C SER A 117 15.20 2.61 3.16
N PRO A 118 14.48 3.59 2.60
CA PRO A 118 13.62 3.40 1.43
C PRO A 118 14.35 2.82 0.21
N ASP A 119 15.65 3.11 0.05
CA ASP A 119 16.46 2.58 -1.07
C ASP A 119 16.52 1.05 -1.06
N MET A 120 16.43 0.44 0.13
CA MET A 120 16.42 -1.02 0.32
C MET A 120 15.11 -1.69 -0.10
N ALA A 121 14.22 -0.96 -0.76
CA ALA A 121 13.03 -1.50 -1.40
C ALA A 121 13.20 -1.68 -2.91
N CYS A 122 14.35 -1.27 -3.46
CA CYS A 122 14.57 -1.17 -4.90
C CYS A 122 16.01 -1.55 -5.29
N ASP A 123 16.83 -2.10 -4.37
CA ASP A 123 18.28 -2.27 -4.55
C ASP A 123 18.69 -3.60 -5.20
N ASP A 124 17.73 -4.31 -5.82
CA ASP A 124 17.90 -5.62 -6.46
C ASP A 124 18.55 -6.66 -5.53
N ASN A 125 18.33 -6.53 -4.23
CA ASN A 125 18.87 -7.38 -3.18
C ASN A 125 17.79 -7.77 -2.16
N THR A 126 17.17 -8.93 -2.38
CA THR A 126 16.15 -9.43 -1.45
C THR A 126 16.64 -9.66 -0.02
N SER A 127 17.94 -9.61 0.27
CA SER A 127 18.51 -9.79 1.62
C SER A 127 18.52 -8.51 2.46
N THR A 128 18.32 -7.33 1.85
CA THR A 128 18.08 -6.06 2.54
C THR A 128 16.57 -5.88 2.75
N LYS A 129 16.16 -4.82 3.45
CA LYS A 129 14.73 -4.50 3.59
C LYS A 129 14.52 -3.03 3.88
N TYR A 130 13.46 -2.48 3.32
CA TYR A 130 12.83 -1.27 3.82
C TYR A 130 11.83 -1.63 4.93
N LEU A 131 11.89 -0.91 6.05
CA LEU A 131 10.93 -1.03 7.15
C LEU A 131 10.39 0.34 7.49
N ASN A 132 9.07 0.50 7.53
CA ASN A 132 8.45 1.75 7.95
C ASN A 132 7.48 1.52 9.11
N PHE A 133 7.70 2.22 10.23
CA PHE A 133 6.86 2.11 11.41
C PHE A 133 5.51 2.81 11.26
N GLY A 134 5.40 3.79 10.36
CA GLY A 134 4.29 4.73 10.35
C GLY A 134 4.09 5.36 11.72
N ASP A 135 2.84 5.52 12.16
CA ASP A 135 2.52 6.26 13.38
C ASP A 135 2.85 5.52 14.69
N CYS A 136 3.20 4.24 14.62
CA CYS A 136 3.43 3.43 15.83
C CYS A 136 4.86 3.55 16.35
N GLY A 137 5.83 3.93 15.51
CA GLY A 137 7.24 3.95 15.89
C GLY A 137 7.81 2.58 16.31
N PRO A 138 9.09 2.53 16.70
CA PRO A 138 9.76 1.26 17.05
C PRO A 138 9.27 0.65 18.36
N TYR A 139 8.78 1.47 19.29
CA TYR A 139 8.39 1.06 20.64
C TYR A 139 6.88 1.20 20.92
N GLY A 140 6.08 1.56 19.93
CA GLY A 140 4.63 1.64 20.10
C GLY A 140 3.95 0.28 20.00
N ASP A 141 2.66 0.28 20.36
CA ASP A 141 1.84 -0.92 20.35
C ASP A 141 1.69 -1.48 18.93
N SER A 142 1.67 -2.82 18.84
CA SER A 142 1.38 -3.50 17.58
C SER A 142 -0.10 -3.34 17.23
N SER A 143 -0.38 -2.90 16.01
CA SER A 143 -1.72 -2.73 15.47
C SER A 143 -1.76 -3.20 14.02
N TYR A 144 -2.96 -3.50 13.52
CA TYR A 144 -3.22 -3.72 12.09
C TYR A 144 -2.96 -2.47 11.23
N THR A 145 -2.90 -1.27 11.84
CA THR A 145 -2.73 0.00 11.13
C THR A 145 -1.30 0.54 11.12
N CYS A 146 -0.38 0.00 11.93
CA CYS A 146 1.00 0.49 11.94
C CYS A 146 1.69 0.26 10.58
N GLY A 147 2.44 1.25 10.10
CA GLY A 147 3.09 1.19 8.79
C GLY A 147 2.13 1.27 7.60
N LEU A 148 0.80 1.35 7.79
CA LEU A 148 -0.11 1.73 6.71
C LEU A 148 0.03 3.22 6.41
N SER A 149 -0.39 3.64 5.22
CA SER A 149 -0.24 5.03 4.75
C SER A 149 1.23 5.46 4.68
N THR A 150 2.13 4.47 4.52
CA THR A 150 3.56 4.66 4.32
C THR A 150 3.98 4.09 2.99
N GLY A 151 5.20 4.36 2.58
CA GLY A 151 5.80 3.77 1.39
C GLY A 151 6.92 4.62 0.89
N PHE A 152 7.02 4.78 -0.42
CA PHE A 152 8.09 5.57 -1.01
C PHE A 152 7.68 6.20 -2.35
N TYR A 153 8.45 7.19 -2.79
CA TYR A 153 8.44 7.66 -4.17
C TYR A 153 9.86 7.79 -4.71
N LEU A 154 9.97 7.80 -6.02
CA LEU A 154 11.21 8.01 -6.73
C LEU A 154 10.98 8.58 -8.13
N GLU A 155 12.06 9.05 -8.74
CA GLU A 155 12.13 9.43 -10.15
C GLU A 155 12.93 8.38 -10.93
N LEU A 156 12.34 7.86 -12.01
CA LEU A 156 12.96 6.87 -12.87
C LEU A 156 14.12 7.50 -13.66
N GLN A 157 15.32 7.00 -13.41
CA GLN A 157 16.54 7.50 -14.06
C GLN A 157 16.59 7.19 -15.57
N ARG A 158 15.81 6.20 -16.03
CA ARG A 158 15.67 5.88 -17.46
C ARG A 158 14.73 6.84 -18.22
N GLY A 159 14.12 7.79 -17.52
CA GLY A 159 13.08 8.66 -18.06
C GLY A 159 11.68 8.05 -18.01
N ALA A 160 10.74 8.72 -18.66
CA ALA A 160 9.33 8.34 -18.63
C ALA A 160 9.13 6.93 -19.18
N SER A 161 8.47 6.09 -18.39
CA SER A 161 8.27 4.66 -18.68
C SER A 161 6.83 4.28 -18.42
N THR A 162 6.31 3.27 -19.11
CA THR A 162 4.99 2.70 -18.77
C THR A 162 5.19 1.47 -17.89
N ILE A 163 4.77 1.54 -16.63
CA ILE A 163 4.68 0.34 -15.78
C ILE A 163 3.44 -0.48 -16.17
N THR A 164 3.64 -1.75 -16.47
CA THR A 164 2.59 -2.74 -16.77
C THR A 164 2.48 -3.84 -15.73
N GLY A 165 3.39 -3.88 -14.76
CA GLY A 165 3.33 -4.82 -13.65
C GLY A 165 4.36 -4.55 -12.57
N PHE A 166 4.21 -5.23 -11.45
CA PHE A 166 5.13 -5.13 -10.32
C PHE A 166 5.18 -6.44 -9.53
N GLN A 167 6.22 -6.60 -8.71
CA GLN A 167 6.40 -7.74 -7.83
C GLN A 167 6.99 -7.27 -6.51
N VAL A 168 6.40 -7.67 -5.39
CA VAL A 168 6.89 -7.31 -4.05
C VAL A 168 7.57 -8.50 -3.42
N CYS A 169 8.72 -8.28 -2.79
CA CYS A 169 9.49 -9.31 -2.09
C CYS A 169 9.51 -9.05 -0.59
N THR A 170 9.57 -10.14 0.17
CA THR A 170 9.36 -10.12 1.60
C THR A 170 10.65 -9.82 2.36
N GLY A 171 10.54 -9.03 3.43
CA GLY A 171 11.67 -8.75 4.32
C GLY A 171 12.05 -9.93 5.23
N GLY A 172 13.11 -9.78 6.01
CA GLY A 172 13.65 -10.87 6.85
C GLY A 172 12.94 -11.18 8.17
N ASP A 173 12.26 -10.22 8.80
CA ASP A 173 11.86 -10.37 10.23
C ASP A 173 10.60 -11.23 10.43
N SER A 174 9.42 -10.66 10.15
CA SER A 174 8.13 -11.24 10.59
C SER A 174 7.10 -11.18 9.46
N PRO A 175 6.41 -12.29 9.14
CA PRO A 175 5.35 -12.32 8.13
C PRO A 175 4.21 -11.32 8.38
N GLU A 176 3.91 -10.96 9.63
CA GLU A 176 2.83 -10.04 9.99
C GLU A 176 2.99 -8.64 9.39
N ARG A 177 4.24 -8.26 9.07
CA ARG A 177 4.63 -6.95 8.53
C ARG A 177 4.57 -6.88 7.00
N ASP A 178 4.31 -7.98 6.32
CA ASP A 178 4.32 -7.97 4.86
C ASP A 178 3.15 -7.14 4.32
N PRO A 179 3.39 -6.25 3.32
CA PRO A 179 2.34 -5.44 2.72
C PRO A 179 1.45 -6.31 1.83
N THR A 180 0.15 -6.38 2.12
CA THR A 180 -0.80 -7.22 1.38
C THR A 180 -1.54 -6.44 0.29
N SER A 181 -1.60 -5.12 0.40
CA SER A 181 -2.18 -4.22 -0.60
C SER A 181 -1.45 -2.88 -0.65
N MET A 182 -1.51 -2.24 -1.81
CA MET A 182 -0.90 -0.93 -2.05
C MET A 182 -1.65 -0.12 -3.10
N THR A 183 -1.34 1.17 -3.18
CA THR A 183 -1.58 2.01 -4.35
C THR A 183 -0.28 2.32 -5.08
N ILE A 184 -0.38 2.50 -6.39
CA ILE A 184 0.71 3.02 -7.21
C ILE A 184 0.17 4.23 -7.97
N GLU A 185 0.96 5.31 -7.97
CA GLU A 185 0.63 6.56 -8.64
C GLU A 185 1.80 7.00 -9.52
N GLY A 186 1.50 7.67 -10.63
CA GLY A 186 2.48 8.24 -11.54
C GLY A 186 2.46 9.77 -11.56
N SER A 187 3.60 10.39 -11.86
CA SER A 187 3.73 11.82 -12.12
C SER A 187 4.82 12.14 -13.15
N ASP A 188 4.65 13.24 -13.88
CA ASP A 188 5.68 13.79 -14.76
C ASP A 188 6.55 14.88 -14.10
N GLU A 189 6.24 15.19 -12.84
CA GLU A 189 7.00 16.13 -12.01
C GLU A 189 8.29 15.50 -11.46
N SER A 190 9.15 16.34 -10.87
CA SER A 190 10.48 15.98 -10.38
C SER A 190 10.85 16.77 -9.12
N GLY A 191 11.90 16.30 -8.43
CA GLY A 191 12.48 16.99 -7.28
C GLY A 191 11.45 17.32 -6.18
N SER A 192 11.49 18.54 -5.66
CA SER A 192 10.63 18.95 -4.53
C SER A 192 9.13 18.97 -4.87
N ALA A 193 8.75 19.03 -6.14
CA ALA A 193 7.33 19.03 -6.54
C ALA A 193 6.65 17.68 -6.22
N LEU A 194 7.43 16.59 -6.14
CA LEU A 194 6.94 15.26 -5.77
C LEU A 194 6.39 15.16 -4.34
N THR A 195 6.58 16.21 -3.54
CA THR A 195 5.97 16.32 -2.20
C THR A 195 4.49 16.72 -2.23
N LEU A 196 4.01 17.28 -3.35
CA LEU A 196 2.62 17.71 -3.49
C LEU A 196 1.71 16.55 -3.90
N GLY A 197 0.49 16.50 -3.37
CA GLY A 197 -0.46 15.43 -3.66
C GLY A 197 -1.11 15.54 -5.03
N SER A 198 -1.38 16.78 -5.44
CA SER A 198 -2.10 17.11 -6.68
C SER A 198 -1.39 16.70 -7.97
N ILE A 199 -0.12 16.31 -7.88
CA ILE A 199 0.72 15.92 -9.03
C ILE A 199 0.67 14.42 -9.30
N TRP A 200 0.11 13.63 -8.38
CA TRP A 200 0.06 12.18 -8.46
C TRP A 200 -1.25 11.72 -9.10
N THR A 201 -1.14 10.83 -10.08
CA THR A 201 -2.28 10.18 -10.73
C THR A 201 -2.32 8.71 -10.35
N LEU A 202 -3.41 8.25 -9.75
CA LEU A 202 -3.60 6.85 -9.37
C LEU A 202 -3.64 5.95 -10.62
N ILE A 203 -2.73 4.96 -10.65
CA ILE A 203 -2.65 3.95 -11.72
C ILE A 203 -3.00 2.54 -11.24
N TYR A 204 -2.85 2.28 -9.93
CA TYR A 204 -3.16 0.98 -9.34
C TYR A 204 -3.64 1.12 -7.91
N SER A 205 -4.63 0.31 -7.53
CA SER A 205 -5.04 0.08 -6.16
C SER A 205 -5.47 -1.37 -6.01
N GLY A 206 -4.75 -2.16 -5.22
CA GLY A 206 -5.02 -3.58 -5.14
C GLY A 206 -4.00 -4.36 -4.33
N ILE A 207 -4.02 -5.68 -4.50
CA ILE A 207 -3.18 -6.62 -3.76
C ILE A 207 -1.72 -6.59 -4.25
N THR A 208 -0.79 -7.02 -3.42
CA THR A 208 0.65 -7.14 -3.76
C THR A 208 1.04 -8.56 -4.20
N GLY A 209 0.14 -9.53 -4.04
CA GLY A 209 0.45 -10.95 -4.12
C GLY A 209 0.94 -11.57 -2.81
N LEU A 210 1.15 -10.79 -1.74
CA LEU A 210 1.61 -11.26 -0.43
C LEU A 210 0.48 -11.63 0.55
N ALA A 211 -0.74 -11.84 0.06
CA ALA A 211 -1.83 -12.35 0.92
C ALA A 211 -1.47 -13.72 1.54
N ILE A 212 -0.72 -14.53 0.79
CA ILE A 212 -0.10 -15.77 1.26
C ILE A 212 1.39 -15.51 1.45
N ASP A 213 1.98 -15.97 2.55
CA ASP A 213 3.42 -15.82 2.82
C ASP A 213 4.25 -16.75 1.91
N PRO A 214 5.09 -16.23 1.00
CA PRO A 214 5.97 -17.03 0.16
C PRO A 214 7.26 -17.47 0.87
N GLY A 215 7.43 -17.16 2.16
CA GLY A 215 8.69 -17.28 2.88
C GLY A 215 9.44 -15.94 2.96
N ARG A 216 10.60 -15.92 3.63
CA ARG A 216 11.41 -14.69 3.83
C ARG A 216 12.42 -14.51 2.70
N TYR A 217 12.67 -13.25 2.35
CA TYR A 217 13.55 -12.89 1.24
C TYR A 217 13.07 -13.47 -0.11
N THR A 218 11.76 -13.68 -0.22
CA THR A 218 11.10 -14.32 -1.37
C THR A 218 10.11 -13.36 -2.02
N CYS A 219 10.07 -13.35 -3.34
CA CYS A 219 9.15 -12.53 -4.10
C CYS A 219 7.77 -13.20 -4.28
N ALA A 220 6.71 -12.40 -4.21
CA ALA A 220 5.36 -12.80 -4.57
C ALA A 220 5.23 -13.10 -6.08
N MET A 221 4.04 -13.50 -6.52
CA MET A 221 3.72 -13.50 -7.95
C MET A 221 3.60 -12.07 -8.50
N VAL A 222 4.00 -11.86 -9.75
CA VAL A 222 3.86 -10.57 -10.46
C VAL A 222 2.38 -10.18 -10.53
N GLN A 223 2.09 -8.93 -10.18
CA GLN A 223 0.81 -8.28 -10.35
C GLN A 223 0.82 -7.44 -11.63
N LEU A 224 -0.24 -7.50 -12.42
CA LEU A 224 -0.37 -6.75 -13.66
C LEU A 224 -1.12 -5.44 -13.43
N ILE A 225 -0.70 -4.38 -14.12
CA ILE A 225 -1.32 -3.06 -14.09
C ILE A 225 -1.76 -2.71 -15.51
N ASP A 226 -3.01 -2.29 -15.67
CA ASP A 226 -3.50 -1.69 -16.92
C ASP A 226 -3.29 -0.17 -16.87
N ASN A 227 -2.06 0.26 -17.17
CA ASN A 227 -1.68 1.67 -17.19
C ASN A 227 -1.28 2.08 -18.63
N PRO A 228 -2.09 2.91 -19.30
CA PRO A 228 -1.78 3.34 -20.67
C PRO A 228 -0.84 4.56 -20.74
N ILE A 229 -0.42 5.11 -19.60
CA ILE A 229 0.34 6.37 -19.52
C ILE A 229 1.76 6.10 -19.02
N GLN A 230 2.75 6.72 -19.65
CA GLN A 230 4.13 6.74 -19.16
C GLN A 230 4.33 7.89 -18.17
N TYR A 231 5.08 7.64 -17.10
CA TYR A 231 5.42 8.67 -16.12
C TYR A 231 6.92 8.64 -15.81
N LYS A 232 7.46 9.79 -15.39
CA LYS A 232 8.85 9.90 -14.93
C LYS A 232 9.04 9.48 -13.48
N SER A 233 8.02 9.70 -12.66
CA SER A 233 8.08 9.50 -11.22
C SER A 233 6.94 8.60 -10.77
N TYR A 234 7.21 7.77 -9.76
CA TYR A 234 6.23 6.84 -9.20
C TYR A 234 6.20 6.89 -7.68
N ARG A 235 5.01 6.72 -7.11
CA ARG A 235 4.77 6.63 -5.67
C ARG A 235 4.03 5.34 -5.34
N PHE A 236 4.48 4.67 -4.29
CA PHE A 236 3.96 3.40 -3.79
C PHE A 236 3.51 3.62 -2.34
N LEU A 237 2.25 3.35 -2.03
CA LEU A 237 1.71 3.51 -0.68
C LEU A 237 1.08 2.20 -0.21
N ILE A 238 1.49 1.74 0.96
CA ILE A 238 0.97 0.53 1.59
C ILE A 238 -0.40 0.83 2.21
N THR A 239 -1.40 0.06 1.78
CA THR A 239 -2.80 0.22 2.23
C THR A 239 -3.27 -0.94 3.09
N GLY A 240 -2.49 -2.02 3.17
CA GLY A 240 -2.81 -3.18 3.99
C GLY A 240 -1.57 -4.00 4.31
N LYS A 241 -1.62 -4.74 5.42
CA LYS A 241 -0.58 -5.69 5.83
C LYS A 241 -1.18 -6.97 6.38
N ARG A 242 -0.36 -8.01 6.50
CA ARG A 242 -0.85 -9.37 6.80
C ARG A 242 -1.49 -9.50 8.18
N SER A 243 -0.92 -8.88 9.21
CA SER A 243 -1.45 -8.97 10.57
C SER A 243 -0.99 -7.82 11.46
N SER A 244 -1.36 -7.85 12.74
CA SER A 244 -0.93 -6.87 13.73
C SER A 244 0.59 -6.93 13.95
N SER A 245 1.25 -5.78 13.80
CA SER A 245 2.67 -5.58 14.10
C SER A 245 2.93 -4.07 14.25
N ASN A 246 4.13 -3.67 14.65
CA ASN A 246 4.50 -2.27 14.82
C ASN A 246 4.90 -1.54 13.52
N SER A 247 4.96 -2.23 12.39
CA SER A 247 5.49 -1.69 11.11
C SER A 247 5.00 -2.49 9.90
N VAL A 248 5.42 -2.03 8.72
CA VAL A 248 5.46 -2.78 7.46
C VAL A 248 6.93 -2.98 7.04
N GLN A 249 7.22 -4.09 6.37
CA GLN A 249 8.54 -4.34 5.79
C GLN A 249 8.47 -5.07 4.44
N TYR A 250 9.43 -4.82 3.56
CA TYR A 250 9.60 -5.51 2.29
C TYR A 250 11.03 -5.32 1.80
N SER A 251 11.54 -6.28 1.02
CA SER A 251 12.91 -6.25 0.51
C SER A 251 13.01 -5.67 -0.88
N GLU A 252 11.99 -5.87 -1.72
CA GLU A 252 12.03 -5.35 -3.09
C GLU A 252 10.63 -5.00 -3.58
N VAL A 253 10.59 -4.05 -4.50
CA VAL A 253 9.48 -3.78 -5.42
C VAL A 253 10.07 -3.76 -6.81
N HIS A 254 10.06 -4.89 -7.52
CA HIS A 254 10.44 -4.89 -8.93
C HIS A 254 9.30 -4.33 -9.77
N LEU A 255 9.62 -3.47 -10.73
CA LEU A 255 8.67 -3.01 -11.74
C LEU A 255 8.90 -3.71 -13.06
N PHE A 256 7.87 -3.76 -13.89
CA PHE A 256 7.93 -4.31 -15.24
C PHE A 256 7.19 -3.40 -16.21
N GLY A 257 7.68 -3.29 -17.44
CA GLY A 257 7.12 -2.38 -18.43
C GLY A 257 8.10 -2.00 -19.53
N TYR A 258 7.89 -0.87 -20.20
CA TYR A 258 8.72 -0.42 -21.32
C TYR A 258 9.09 1.07 -21.24
#